data_AF-A0A1V1NXD3-F1
#
_entry.id   AF-A0A1V1NXD3-F1
#
_cell.length_a   1.000
_cell.length_b   1.000
_cell.length_c   1.000
_cell.angle_alpha   90.00
_cell.angle_beta   90.00
_cell.angle_gamma   90.00
#
_symmetry.space_group_name_H-M   'P 1'
#
loop_
_entity.id
_entity.type
_entity.pdbx_description
1 polymer ?
#
loop_
_entity_poly.entity_id
_entity_poly.type
_entity_poly.pdbx_seq_one_letter_code
_entity_poly.pdbx_strand_id
1 'polypeptide(L)'
;MGQYLLFLRPRRFGKSLWLSTLKNYYDLNKKDVFDRLFADLWIGKNPTPMANQYFVLKWDFSCVKCSGSNEEIEKSLYKHVNARIKRFAFDYAHILKAKIEIDPESGINSFENLLTLISNKTHKLYLFIDEYDNFANELMASKREDEYYKMTDLDGFLKSFFKSLKSATEGMGLDRMFLTGVTPILLNDITSGDNIKTDIHIFAALCGSLRLYRF
;
A
#
# COMPACT_ATOMS: atom_id res chain seq x y z
N MET A 1 -22.63 -10.34 -5.85
CA MET A 1 -22.36 -9.53 -7.06
C MET A 1 -21.39 -8.42 -6.67
N GLY A 2 -20.10 -8.61 -6.94
CA GLY A 2 -19.06 -7.65 -6.57
C GLY A 2 -19.04 -6.46 -7.53
N GLN A 3 -19.25 -5.26 -7.01
CA GLN A 3 -19.10 -4.02 -7.78
C GLN A 3 -17.61 -3.71 -7.94
N TYR A 4 -17.15 -3.64 -9.18
CA TYR A 4 -15.82 -3.17 -9.52
C TYR A 4 -15.77 -1.64 -9.32
N LEU A 5 -15.14 -1.18 -8.24
CA LEU A 5 -14.84 0.24 -8.04
C LEU A 5 -13.44 0.53 -8.57
N LEU A 6 -13.34 0.72 -9.89
CA LEU A 6 -12.19 1.35 -10.52
C LEU A 6 -12.22 2.85 -10.15
N PHE A 7 -11.37 3.27 -9.21
CA PHE A 7 -11.26 4.69 -8.87
C PHE A 7 -10.56 5.44 -10.01
N LEU A 8 -11.30 6.26 -10.75
CA LEU A 8 -10.73 7.17 -11.74
C LEU A 8 -10.36 8.50 -11.05
N ARG A 9 -9.11 8.94 -11.23
CA ARG A 9 -8.59 10.20 -10.69
C ARG A 9 -9.39 11.42 -11.15
N PRO A 10 -9.73 12.38 -10.28
CA PRO A 10 -10.12 13.71 -10.72
C PRO A 10 -8.98 14.39 -11.51
N ARG A 11 -9.23 14.81 -12.76
CA ARG A 11 -8.21 15.49 -13.60
C ARG A 11 -7.59 16.67 -12.85
N ARG A 12 -6.25 16.81 -12.95
CA ARG A 12 -5.40 17.83 -12.27
C ARG A 12 -5.17 17.66 -10.76
N PHE A 13 -5.72 16.63 -10.12
CA PHE A 13 -5.31 16.28 -8.76
C PHE A 13 -3.97 15.53 -8.79
N GLY A 14 -2.97 16.05 -8.07
CA GLY A 14 -1.66 15.39 -7.94
C GLY A 14 -1.81 14.04 -7.22
N LYS A 15 -1.07 13.01 -7.68
CA LYS A 15 -1.09 11.67 -7.06
C LYS A 15 -0.83 11.76 -5.54
N SER A 16 0.19 12.52 -5.16
CA SER A 16 0.60 12.70 -3.77
C SER A 16 -0.46 13.42 -2.94
N LEU A 17 -1.16 14.40 -3.51
CA LEU A 17 -2.25 15.09 -2.83
C LEU A 17 -3.41 14.13 -2.54
N TRP A 18 -3.81 13.33 -3.53
CA TRP A 18 -4.88 12.35 -3.38
C TRP A 18 -4.56 11.29 -2.31
N LEU A 19 -3.37 10.69 -2.38
CA LEU A 19 -2.90 9.76 -1.35
C LEU A 19 -2.90 10.40 0.03
N SER A 20 -2.43 11.64 0.13
CA SER A 20 -2.44 12.39 1.39
C SER A 20 -3.87 12.58 1.90
N THR A 21 -4.82 12.94 1.02
CA THR A 21 -6.24 13.06 1.37
C THR A 21 -6.78 11.75 1.94
N LEU A 22 -6.59 10.62 1.25
CA LEU A 22 -7.09 9.32 1.72
C LEU A 22 -6.45 8.91 3.05
N LYS A 23 -5.12 9.04 3.17
CA LYS A 23 -4.42 8.75 4.43
C LYS A 23 -5.01 9.56 5.58
N ASN A 24 -5.18 10.88 5.41
CA ASN A 24 -5.72 11.72 6.48
C ASN A 24 -7.20 11.45 6.77
N TYR A 25 -7.97 11.01 5.77
CA TYR A 25 -9.38 10.70 5.91
C TYR A 25 -9.62 9.41 6.72
N TYR A 26 -8.82 8.38 6.52
CA TYR A 26 -8.99 7.08 7.18
C TYR A 26 -8.23 6.92 8.49
N ASP A 27 -7.17 7.69 8.71
CA ASP A 27 -6.27 7.55 9.86
C ASP A 27 -6.95 7.91 11.20
N LEU A 28 -6.88 6.99 12.16
CA LEU A 28 -7.32 7.17 13.55
C LEU A 28 -6.72 8.43 14.20
N ASN A 29 -5.45 8.74 13.93
CA ASN A 29 -4.76 9.90 14.50
C ASN A 29 -5.28 11.24 13.97
N LYS A 30 -6.17 11.22 12.97
CA LYS A 30 -6.74 12.43 12.37
C LYS A 30 -8.15 12.73 12.83
N LYS A 31 -8.71 11.92 13.74
CA LYS A 31 -10.08 12.09 14.26
C LYS A 31 -10.31 13.50 14.83
N ASP A 32 -9.40 13.98 15.68
CA ASP A 32 -9.54 15.29 16.34
C ASP A 32 -9.35 16.50 15.40
N VAL A 33 -8.79 16.28 14.22
CA VAL A 33 -8.56 17.33 13.21
C VAL A 33 -9.41 17.12 11.96
N PHE A 34 -10.35 16.18 11.95
CA PHE A 34 -11.13 15.82 10.77
C PHE A 34 -11.90 17.02 10.21
N ASP A 35 -12.62 17.74 11.07
CA ASP A 35 -13.40 18.92 10.65
C ASP A 35 -12.49 20.00 10.08
N ARG A 36 -11.33 20.24 10.70
CA ARG A 36 -10.35 21.20 10.18
C ARG A 36 -9.86 20.83 8.79
N LEU A 37 -9.74 19.54 8.48
CA LEU A 37 -9.24 19.06 7.20
C LEU A 37 -10.34 18.96 6.13
N PHE A 38 -11.58 18.65 6.53
CA PHE A 38 -12.61 18.19 5.59
C PHE A 38 -13.96 18.90 5.69
N ALA A 39 -14.24 19.73 6.71
CA ALA A 39 -15.59 20.29 6.93
C ALA A 39 -16.16 21.06 5.72
N ASP A 40 -15.31 21.78 4.99
CA ASP A 40 -15.73 22.53 3.79
C ASP A 40 -15.86 21.64 2.55
N LEU A 41 -15.37 20.41 2.61
CA LEU A 41 -15.36 19.44 1.52
C LEU A 41 -16.58 18.52 1.60
N TRP A 42 -17.00 18.01 0.44
CA TRP A 42 -18.13 17.07 0.38
C TRP A 42 -17.93 15.84 1.27
N ILE A 43 -16.68 15.31 1.34
CA ILE A 43 -16.32 14.14 2.16
C ILE A 43 -16.34 14.40 3.67
N GLY A 44 -16.20 15.66 4.12
CA GLY A 44 -16.37 16.01 5.53
C GLY A 44 -17.83 16.29 5.88
N LYS A 45 -18.63 16.78 4.92
CA LYS A 45 -20.09 16.93 5.08
C LYS A 45 -20.83 15.59 5.01
N ASN A 46 -20.24 14.59 4.35
CA ASN A 46 -20.79 13.25 4.18
C ASN A 46 -19.73 12.19 4.54
N PRO A 47 -19.32 12.10 5.81
CA PRO A 47 -18.32 11.13 6.22
C PRO A 47 -18.87 9.70 6.07
N THR A 48 -18.05 8.82 5.51
CA THR A 48 -18.34 7.39 5.46
C THR A 48 -18.16 6.78 6.85
N PRO A 49 -18.78 5.62 7.15
CA PRO A 49 -18.54 4.89 8.39
C PRO A 49 -17.06 4.51 8.63
N MET A 50 -16.25 4.55 7.57
CA MET A 50 -14.83 4.23 7.58
C MET A 50 -13.92 5.42 7.95
N ALA A 51 -14.46 6.64 8.03
CA ALA A 51 -13.68 7.83 8.37
C ALA A 51 -13.02 7.68 9.74
N ASN A 52 -11.70 7.92 9.78
CA ASN A 52 -10.84 7.77 10.98
C ASN A 52 -10.98 6.42 11.71
N GLN A 53 -11.27 5.31 11.01
CA GLN A 53 -11.41 3.99 11.61
C GLN A 53 -10.21 3.06 11.42
N TYR A 54 -9.12 3.53 10.81
CA TYR A 54 -8.00 2.68 10.42
C TYR A 54 -6.66 3.11 11.02
N PHE A 55 -5.86 2.12 11.37
CA PHE A 55 -4.41 2.28 11.37
C PHE A 55 -3.96 2.48 9.92
N VAL A 56 -3.15 3.49 9.65
CA VAL A 56 -2.69 3.80 8.30
C VAL A 56 -1.19 3.59 8.20
N LEU A 57 -0.76 2.76 7.24
CA LEU A 57 0.64 2.54 6.92
C LEU A 57 0.89 2.91 5.46
N LYS A 58 1.95 3.69 5.18
CA LYS A 58 2.39 4.00 3.82
C LYS A 58 3.76 3.39 3.56
N TRP A 59 3.88 2.63 2.49
CA TRP A 59 5.13 2.29 1.84
C TRP A 59 5.27 3.12 0.56
N ASP A 60 6.46 3.63 0.33
CA ASP A 60 6.81 4.44 -0.83
C ASP A 60 7.98 3.79 -1.56
N PHE A 61 7.71 3.02 -2.60
CA PHE A 61 8.72 2.18 -3.26
C PHE A 61 9.67 2.97 -4.14
N SER A 62 9.38 4.24 -4.43
CA SER A 62 10.35 5.18 -5.02
C SER A 62 11.56 5.45 -4.11
N CYS A 63 11.44 5.18 -2.80
CA CYS A 63 12.54 5.29 -1.84
C CYS A 63 13.37 4.00 -1.72
N VAL A 64 13.02 2.94 -2.47
CA VAL A 64 13.75 1.67 -2.46
C VAL A 64 14.76 1.68 -3.59
N LYS A 65 16.02 1.41 -3.26
CA LYS A 65 17.10 1.34 -4.25
C LYS A 65 16.93 0.05 -5.08
N CYS A 66 16.76 0.17 -6.40
CA CYS A 66 16.64 -0.97 -7.32
C CYS A 66 17.93 -1.29 -8.10
N SER A 67 19.07 -0.76 -7.67
CA SER A 67 20.38 -1.10 -8.24
C SER A 67 21.00 -2.29 -7.51
N GLY A 68 21.80 -3.09 -8.21
CA GLY A 68 22.47 -4.26 -7.63
C GLY A 68 21.72 -5.56 -7.90
N SER A 69 22.15 -6.66 -7.28
CA SER A 69 21.51 -7.98 -7.44
C SER A 69 20.10 -8.03 -6.85
N ASN A 70 19.31 -9.03 -7.21
CA ASN A 70 17.96 -9.19 -6.65
C ASN A 70 17.98 -9.33 -5.11
N GLU A 71 19.00 -9.95 -4.52
CA GLU A 71 19.14 -10.00 -3.05
C GLU A 71 19.40 -8.62 -2.44
N GLU A 72 20.14 -7.73 -3.11
CA GLU A 72 20.38 -6.36 -2.64
C GLU A 72 19.12 -5.49 -2.73
N ILE A 73 18.32 -5.70 -3.78
CA ILE A 73 17.03 -5.02 -3.97
C ILE A 73 16.04 -5.50 -2.89
N GLU A 74 15.96 -6.81 -2.64
CA GLU A 74 15.13 -7.39 -1.59
C GLU A 74 15.49 -6.85 -0.20
N LYS A 75 16.78 -6.84 0.13
CA LYS A 75 17.27 -6.23 1.39
C LYS A 75 16.91 -4.75 1.50
N SER A 76 16.98 -4.01 0.40
CA SER A 76 16.59 -2.60 0.36
C SER A 76 15.09 -2.41 0.60
N LEU A 77 14.25 -3.29 0.04
CA LEU A 77 12.81 -3.32 0.28
C LEU A 77 12.51 -3.62 1.76
N TYR A 78 13.08 -4.67 2.34
CA TYR A 78 12.85 -5.03 3.74
C TYR A 78 13.32 -3.96 4.71
N LYS A 79 14.48 -3.33 4.44
CA LYS A 79 14.95 -2.19 5.22
C LYS A 79 13.96 -1.03 5.21
N HIS A 80 13.38 -0.72 4.05
CA HIS A 80 12.36 0.31 3.92
C HIS A 80 11.09 -0.04 4.68
N VAL A 81 10.56 -1.25 4.50
CA VAL A 81 9.37 -1.75 5.22
C VAL A 81 9.58 -1.66 6.73
N ASN A 82 10.71 -2.16 7.23
CA ASN A 82 11.08 -2.09 8.65
C ASN A 82 11.17 -0.65 9.17
N ALA A 83 11.75 0.26 8.39
CA ALA A 83 11.79 1.68 8.75
C ALA A 83 10.39 2.30 8.83
N ARG A 84 9.48 1.94 7.92
CA ARG A 84 8.09 2.41 7.93
C ARG A 84 7.30 1.82 9.12
N ILE A 85 7.52 0.55 9.47
CA ILE A 85 6.91 -0.08 10.64
C ILE A 85 7.41 0.57 11.94
N LYS A 86 8.70 0.87 12.05
CA LYS A 86 9.24 1.61 13.21
C LYS A 86 8.59 3.00 13.33
N ARG A 87 8.40 3.70 12.21
CA ARG A 87 7.69 4.99 12.22
C ARG A 87 6.23 4.85 12.63
N PHE A 88 5.55 3.82 12.12
CA PHE A 88 4.18 3.50 12.52
C PHE A 88 4.07 3.26 14.04
N ALA A 89 5.00 2.48 14.61
CA ALA A 89 5.03 2.24 16.05
C ALA A 89 5.16 3.54 16.86
N PHE A 90 5.95 4.50 16.37
CA PHE A 90 6.08 5.82 16.97
C PHE A 90 4.78 6.64 16.85
N ASP A 91 4.20 6.73 15.64
CA ASP A 91 3.00 7.52 15.38
C ASP A 91 1.76 7.02 16.16
N TYR A 92 1.69 5.71 16.43
CA TYR A 92 0.59 5.08 17.18
C TYR A 92 0.98 4.62 18.59
N ALA A 93 2.09 5.11 19.15
CA ALA A 93 2.58 4.69 20.47
C ALA A 93 1.53 4.81 21.59
N HIS A 94 0.68 5.84 21.52
CA HIS A 94 -0.41 6.08 22.47
C HIS A 94 -1.55 5.03 22.39
N ILE A 95 -1.67 4.29 21.28
CA ILE A 95 -2.71 3.26 21.06
C ILE A 95 -2.16 1.84 21.22
N LEU A 96 -0.94 1.59 20.74
CA LEU A 96 -0.40 0.23 20.59
C LEU A 96 -0.14 -0.44 21.95
N LYS A 97 0.23 0.31 23.00
CA LYS A 97 0.48 -0.17 24.39
C LYS A 97 1.52 -1.29 24.52
N ALA A 98 2.05 -1.83 23.42
CA ALA A 98 3.14 -2.79 23.36
C ALA A 98 4.02 -2.50 22.13
N LYS A 99 5.23 -3.06 22.15
CA LYS A 99 6.25 -2.85 21.11
C LYS A 99 6.02 -3.82 19.95
N ILE A 100 6.20 -3.33 18.73
CA ILE A 100 6.27 -4.19 17.53
C ILE A 100 7.68 -4.77 17.43
N GLU A 101 7.78 -6.10 17.36
CA GLU A 101 9.04 -6.80 17.13
C GLU A 101 9.47 -6.65 15.67
N ILE A 102 10.72 -6.21 15.46
CA ILE A 102 11.29 -6.01 14.12
C ILE A 102 12.32 -7.11 13.87
N ASP A 103 12.08 -7.91 12.84
CA ASP A 103 13.04 -8.81 12.24
C ASP A 103 13.97 -8.03 11.30
N PRO A 104 15.28 -7.97 11.57
CA PRO A 104 16.23 -7.21 10.75
C PRO A 104 16.39 -7.77 9.32
N GLU A 105 16.15 -9.07 9.12
CA GLU A 105 16.37 -9.75 7.84
C GLU A 105 15.08 -9.85 7.01
N SER A 106 13.90 -9.80 7.65
CA SER A 106 12.61 -9.91 6.96
C SER A 106 11.64 -8.77 7.27
N GLY A 107 11.35 -7.96 6.25
CA GLY A 107 10.31 -6.94 6.32
C GLY A 107 8.90 -7.53 6.44
N ILE A 108 8.69 -8.73 5.88
CA ILE A 108 7.41 -9.45 5.97
C ILE A 108 7.16 -9.95 7.39
N ASN A 109 8.15 -10.56 8.05
CA ASN A 109 7.99 -11.03 9.43
C ASN A 109 7.68 -9.86 10.37
N SER A 110 8.38 -8.73 10.18
CA SER A 110 8.08 -7.50 10.93
C SER A 110 6.66 -6.97 10.67
N PHE A 111 6.16 -7.12 9.45
CA PHE A 111 4.79 -6.75 9.09
C PHE A 111 3.76 -7.67 9.74
N GLU A 112 4.00 -8.99 9.75
CA GLU A 112 3.16 -9.96 10.44
C GLU A 112 3.14 -9.73 11.96
N ASN A 113 4.27 -9.37 12.56
CA ASN A 113 4.35 -8.96 13.97
C ASN A 113 3.50 -7.71 14.25
N LEU A 114 3.54 -6.71 13.36
CA LEU A 114 2.66 -5.54 13.45
C LEU A 114 1.19 -5.95 13.39
N LEU A 115 0.84 -6.79 12.43
CA LEU A 115 -0.52 -7.28 12.21
C LEU A 115 -1.04 -8.06 13.42
N THR A 116 -0.22 -8.94 13.98
CA THR A 116 -0.51 -9.70 15.20
C THR A 116 -0.75 -8.77 16.40
N LEU A 117 0.00 -7.68 16.51
CA LEU A 117 -0.20 -6.72 17.59
C LEU A 117 -1.54 -5.97 17.48
N ILE A 118 -1.98 -5.66 16.26
CA ILE A 118 -3.22 -4.90 16.04
C ILE A 118 -4.46 -5.80 15.87
N SER A 119 -4.30 -7.11 15.63
CA SER A 119 -5.42 -8.03 15.38
C SER A 119 -6.41 -8.11 16.55
N ASN A 120 -5.90 -7.93 17.78
CA ASN A 120 -6.71 -7.89 19.01
C ASN A 120 -7.35 -6.51 19.28
N LYS A 121 -7.16 -5.53 18.39
CA LYS A 121 -7.73 -4.18 18.52
C LYS A 121 -9.01 -4.06 17.68
N THR A 122 -9.84 -3.09 18.02
CA THR A 122 -11.09 -2.82 17.29
C THR A 122 -10.88 -2.30 15.86
N HIS A 123 -9.71 -1.73 15.58
CA HIS A 123 -9.40 -1.09 14.31
C HIS A 123 -8.41 -1.93 13.52
N LYS A 124 -8.62 -1.98 12.20
CA LYS A 124 -7.79 -2.74 11.27
C LYS A 124 -6.75 -1.85 10.57
N LEU A 125 -5.86 -2.46 9.81
CA LEU A 125 -4.86 -1.75 9.00
C LEU A 125 -5.38 -1.44 7.59
N TYR A 126 -5.12 -0.21 7.15
CA TYR A 126 -5.17 0.19 5.74
C TYR A 126 -3.75 0.50 5.26
N LEU A 127 -3.25 -0.33 4.35
CA LEU A 127 -1.93 -0.20 3.74
C LEU A 127 -1.99 0.57 2.42
N PHE A 128 -1.16 1.60 2.29
CA PHE A 128 -0.95 2.34 1.06
C PHE A 128 0.44 2.00 0.50
N ILE A 129 0.53 1.57 -0.75
CA ILE A 129 1.81 1.34 -1.44
C ILE A 129 1.89 2.30 -2.62
N ASP A 130 2.84 3.23 -2.55
CA ASP A 130 3.10 4.24 -3.55
C ASP A 130 4.26 3.85 -4.46
N GLU A 131 4.11 4.17 -5.75
CA GLU A 131 4.99 3.76 -6.84
C GLU A 131 5.31 2.25 -6.80
N TYR A 132 4.27 1.40 -6.69
CA TYR A 132 4.45 -0.06 -6.56
C TYR A 132 5.24 -0.66 -7.75
N ASP A 133 5.16 -0.02 -8.91
CA ASP A 133 5.81 -0.36 -10.17
C ASP A 133 7.25 0.18 -10.30
N ASN A 134 7.80 0.84 -9.27
CA ASN A 134 9.14 1.42 -9.31
C ASN A 134 10.21 0.39 -9.71
N PHE A 135 10.15 -0.82 -9.16
CA PHE A 135 11.07 -1.92 -9.50
C PHE A 135 11.05 -2.25 -11.00
N ALA A 136 9.84 -2.32 -11.58
CA ALA A 136 9.68 -2.58 -13.00
C ALA A 136 10.25 -1.43 -13.83
N ASN A 137 9.88 -0.20 -13.49
CA ASN A 137 10.31 1.00 -14.23
C ASN A 137 11.84 1.15 -14.22
N GLU A 138 12.50 0.97 -13.07
CA GLU A 138 13.96 1.10 -12.97
C GLU A 138 14.73 -0.02 -13.71
N LEU A 139 14.28 -1.27 -13.59
CA LEU A 139 14.94 -2.40 -14.24
C LEU A 139 14.74 -2.40 -15.75
N MET A 140 13.54 -2.06 -16.23
CA MET A 140 13.26 -1.91 -17.66
C MET A 140 14.05 -0.74 -18.27
N ALA A 141 14.10 0.41 -17.59
CA ALA A 141 14.91 1.55 -18.03
C ALA A 141 16.41 1.22 -18.10
N SER A 142 16.89 0.33 -17.21
CA SER A 142 18.27 -0.13 -17.16
C SER A 142 18.56 -1.32 -18.09
N LYS A 143 17.59 -1.76 -18.91
CA LYS A 143 17.68 -2.96 -19.79
C LYS A 143 18.05 -4.25 -19.03
N ARG A 144 17.58 -4.40 -17.79
CA ARG A 144 17.81 -5.56 -16.92
C ARG A 144 16.57 -6.47 -16.86
N GLU A 145 16.07 -6.85 -18.03
CA GLU A 145 14.83 -7.65 -18.15
C GLU A 145 14.95 -9.02 -17.46
N ASP A 146 16.11 -9.68 -17.55
CA ASP A 146 16.34 -10.96 -16.88
C ASP A 146 16.20 -10.87 -15.36
N GLU A 147 16.65 -9.76 -14.76
CA GLU A 147 16.55 -9.53 -13.32
C GLU A 147 15.11 -9.20 -12.92
N TYR A 148 14.41 -8.45 -13.78
CA TYR A 148 12.98 -8.19 -13.66
C TYR A 148 12.20 -9.52 -13.61
N TYR A 149 12.42 -10.40 -14.60
CA TYR A 149 11.74 -11.69 -14.62
C TYR A 149 12.09 -12.55 -13.41
N LYS A 150 13.36 -12.62 -13.00
CA LYS A 150 13.76 -13.36 -11.79
C LYS A 150 13.07 -12.87 -10.52
N MET A 151 12.79 -11.58 -10.38
CA MET A 151 12.07 -11.07 -9.19
C MET A 151 10.55 -11.26 -9.26
N THR A 152 9.97 -11.39 -10.45
CA THR A 152 8.52 -11.57 -10.66
C THR A 152 8.11 -13.01 -10.99
N ASP A 153 9.05 -13.91 -11.21
CA ASP A 153 8.79 -15.33 -11.45
C ASP A 153 8.19 -16.01 -10.20
N LEU A 154 7.77 -17.27 -10.32
CA LEU A 154 7.09 -18.03 -9.25
C LEU A 154 7.81 -17.99 -7.89
N ASP A 155 9.14 -18.04 -7.92
CA ASP A 155 10.02 -18.01 -6.74
C ASP A 155 10.65 -16.63 -6.48
N GLY A 156 10.28 -15.62 -7.26
CA GLY A 156 10.80 -14.26 -7.13
C GLY A 156 10.35 -13.58 -5.83
N PHE A 157 11.27 -12.86 -5.19
CA PHE A 157 11.00 -12.22 -3.88
C PHE A 157 9.83 -11.24 -3.95
N LEU A 158 9.65 -10.52 -5.06
CA LEU A 158 8.59 -9.52 -5.19
C LEU A 158 7.23 -10.18 -5.30
N LYS A 159 7.13 -11.31 -6.01
CA LYS A 159 5.91 -12.12 -6.06
C LYS A 159 5.58 -12.71 -4.70
N SER A 160 6.57 -13.27 -4.00
CA SER A 160 6.42 -13.79 -2.64
C SER A 160 5.95 -12.70 -1.66
N PHE A 161 6.55 -11.50 -1.74
CA PHE A 161 6.15 -10.34 -0.95
C PHE A 161 4.67 -9.99 -1.13
N PHE A 162 4.20 -9.84 -2.37
CA PHE A 162 2.78 -9.52 -2.63
C PHE A 162 1.82 -10.67 -2.28
N LYS A 163 2.25 -11.94 -2.40
CA LYS A 163 1.49 -13.10 -1.90
C LYS A 163 1.32 -13.03 -0.38
N SER A 164 2.35 -12.68 0.38
CA SER A 164 2.26 -12.50 1.83
C SER A 164 1.28 -11.39 2.20
N LEU A 165 1.31 -10.25 1.50
CA LEU A 165 0.33 -9.17 1.72
C LEU A 165 -1.11 -9.61 1.41
N LYS A 166 -1.29 -10.39 0.34
CA LYS A 166 -2.60 -10.96 0.02
C LYS A 166 -3.09 -11.88 1.13
N SER A 167 -2.24 -12.80 1.61
CA SER A 167 -2.60 -13.67 2.73
C SER A 167 -2.97 -12.85 3.98
N ALA A 168 -2.28 -11.73 4.22
CA ALA A 168 -2.62 -10.83 5.31
C ALA A 168 -4.04 -10.22 5.18
N THR A 169 -4.52 -9.95 3.96
CA THR A 169 -5.89 -9.47 3.72
C THR A 169 -6.97 -10.51 4.05
N GLU A 170 -6.63 -11.80 4.03
CA GLU A 170 -7.57 -12.91 4.22
C GLU A 170 -7.85 -13.24 5.69
N GLY A 171 -7.31 -12.48 6.65
CA GLY A 171 -7.64 -12.66 8.07
C GLY A 171 -6.63 -12.18 9.10
N MET A 172 -5.48 -11.63 8.71
CA MET A 172 -4.41 -11.25 9.65
C MET A 172 -4.53 -9.80 10.16
N GLY A 173 -5.61 -9.09 9.87
CA GLY A 173 -5.85 -7.72 10.36
C GLY A 173 -5.48 -6.60 9.37
N LEU A 174 -4.97 -6.94 8.19
CA LEU A 174 -4.96 -6.05 7.04
C LEU A 174 -6.36 -6.06 6.40
N ASP A 175 -7.06 -4.93 6.39
CA ASP A 175 -8.41 -4.85 5.80
C ASP A 175 -8.35 -4.48 4.33
N ARG A 176 -7.44 -3.55 3.97
CA ARG A 176 -7.42 -2.91 2.66
C ARG A 176 -6.01 -2.56 2.24
N MET A 177 -5.79 -2.63 0.93
CA MET A 177 -4.60 -2.13 0.27
C MET A 177 -4.97 -1.13 -0.82
N PHE A 178 -4.23 -0.03 -0.88
CA PHE A 178 -4.33 0.96 -1.95
C PHE A 178 -2.98 1.08 -2.67
N LEU A 179 -2.97 0.78 -3.96
CA LEU A 179 -1.75 0.78 -4.79
C LEU A 179 -1.76 1.95 -5.77
N THR A 180 -0.68 2.72 -5.84
CA THR A 180 -0.46 3.75 -6.86
C THR A 180 0.78 3.48 -7.69
N GLY A 181 0.66 3.67 -9.00
CA GLY A 181 1.75 3.46 -9.94
C GLY A 181 1.44 4.01 -11.33
N VAL A 182 2.39 3.90 -12.24
CA VAL A 182 2.25 4.30 -13.65
C VAL A 182 1.89 3.10 -14.53
N THR A 183 2.63 1.99 -14.40
CA THR A 183 2.53 0.82 -15.28
C THR A 183 1.86 -0.38 -14.60
N PRO A 184 0.80 -0.96 -15.20
CA PRO A 184 0.11 -2.13 -14.65
C PRO A 184 0.86 -3.45 -14.88
N ILE A 185 2.00 -3.43 -15.58
CA ILE A 185 2.74 -4.63 -16.01
C ILE A 185 3.10 -5.50 -14.81
N LEU A 186 3.74 -4.90 -13.80
CA LEU A 186 4.13 -5.61 -12.59
C LEU A 186 2.93 -6.24 -11.88
N LEU A 187 1.78 -5.56 -11.87
CA LEU A 187 0.56 -6.05 -11.24
C LEU A 187 0.08 -7.35 -11.91
N ASN A 188 0.07 -7.42 -13.23
CA ASN A 188 -0.31 -8.64 -13.95
C ASN A 188 0.63 -9.81 -13.66
N ASP A 189 1.93 -9.55 -13.48
CA ASP A 189 2.93 -10.60 -13.25
C ASP A 189 2.91 -11.13 -11.80
N ILE A 190 2.61 -10.28 -10.82
CA ILE A 190 2.50 -10.65 -9.41
C ILE A 190 1.10 -11.19 -9.05
N THR A 191 0.04 -10.76 -9.74
CA THR A 191 -1.30 -11.32 -9.57
C THR A 191 -1.45 -12.49 -10.52
N SER A 192 -1.28 -13.72 -10.02
CA SER A 192 -1.61 -14.95 -10.77
C SER A 192 -2.95 -14.76 -11.49
N GLY A 193 -2.96 -14.94 -12.81
CA GLY A 193 -3.93 -14.41 -13.78
C GLY A 193 -5.43 -14.64 -13.59
N ASP A 194 -5.90 -15.18 -12.47
CA ASP A 194 -7.31 -15.32 -12.16
C ASP A 194 -7.61 -14.98 -10.68
N ASN A 195 -8.62 -14.11 -10.49
CA ASN A 195 -9.36 -13.81 -9.24
C ASN A 195 -8.82 -12.78 -8.22
N ILE A 196 -7.91 -11.87 -8.56
CA ILE A 196 -7.40 -10.84 -7.62
C ILE A 196 -7.94 -9.44 -7.95
N LYS A 197 -9.25 -9.29 -8.16
CA LYS A 197 -9.86 -7.97 -8.48
C LYS A 197 -10.84 -7.44 -7.43
N THR A 198 -11.15 -8.20 -6.38
CA THR A 198 -12.24 -7.85 -5.45
C THR A 198 -11.80 -7.04 -4.23
N ASP A 199 -10.56 -7.21 -3.74
CA ASP A 199 -10.11 -6.60 -2.46
C ASP A 199 -8.92 -5.62 -2.59
N ILE A 200 -8.27 -5.57 -3.76
CA ILE A 200 -7.20 -4.62 -4.04
C ILE A 200 -7.78 -3.42 -4.80
N HIS A 201 -7.81 -2.26 -4.15
CA HIS A 201 -8.19 -1.00 -4.80
C HIS A 201 -6.96 -0.45 -5.54
N ILE A 202 -6.89 -0.74 -6.84
CA ILE A 202 -5.77 -0.35 -7.70
C ILE A 202 -6.08 1.00 -8.34
N PHE A 203 -5.14 1.93 -8.22
CA PHE A 203 -5.16 3.19 -8.94
C PHE A 203 -4.00 3.27 -9.92
N ALA A 204 -4.22 2.78 -11.14
CA ALA A 204 -3.29 2.95 -12.24
C ALA A 204 -3.52 4.33 -12.87
N ALA A 205 -2.49 5.18 -12.91
CA ALA A 205 -2.54 6.42 -13.67
C ALA A 205 -2.41 6.11 -15.18
N LEU A 206 -3.47 5.57 -15.78
CA LEU A 206 -3.57 5.45 -17.23
C LEU A 206 -3.59 6.86 -17.85
N CYS A 207 -2.43 7.30 -18.34
CA CYS A 207 -2.34 8.40 -19.29
C CYS A 207 -2.95 7.90 -20.61
N GLY A 208 -4.27 8.01 -20.74
CA GLY A 208 -5.01 7.62 -21.93
C GLY A 208 -6.51 7.64 -21.69
N SER A 209 -7.13 8.78 -22.01
CA SER A 209 -8.56 8.98 -22.28
C SER A 209 -9.55 7.91 -21.80
N LEU A 210 -10.26 8.14 -20.68
CA LEU A 210 -11.62 7.61 -20.47
C LEU A 210 -12.40 8.46 -19.47
N ARG A 211 -13.69 8.61 -19.77
CA ARG A 211 -14.65 9.57 -19.20
C ARG A 211 -15.00 9.29 -17.73
N LEU A 212 -15.14 10.38 -16.99
CA LEU A 212 -15.72 10.50 -15.64
C LEU A 212 -17.14 9.90 -15.59
N TYR A 213 -17.52 9.25 -14.48
CA TYR A 213 -18.66 9.66 -13.63
C TYR A 213 -18.81 8.73 -12.40
N ARG A 214 -19.10 9.42 -11.27
CA ARG A 214 -19.80 9.04 -10.03
C ARG A 214 -19.09 8.13 -9.00
N PHE A 215 -19.08 8.69 -7.78
CA PHE A 215 -18.65 8.15 -6.51
C PHE A 215 -19.42 6.90 -6.11
#